data_AF-A0A933TIP7-F1
#
_entry.id   AF-A0A933TIP7-F1
#
_cell.length_a   1.000
_cell.length_b   1.000
_cell.length_c   1.000
_cell.angle_alpha   90.00
_cell.angle_beta   90.00
_cell.angle_gamma   90.00
#
_symmetry.space_group_name_H-M   'P 1'
#
loop_
_entity.id
_entity.type
_entity.pdbx_description
1 polymer ?
#
loop_
_entity_poly.entity_id
_entity_poly.type
_entity_poly.pdbx_seq_one_letter_code
_entity_poly.pdbx_strand_id
1 'polypeptide(L)'
;MPKGTGLVAGMVAFAVFMAALVAWAIFGGIAGKERGLVFKNLTTSEVVLRFDDGRATPLGPQAEQTLPVKPSQFPQSFHVLDTSGNELYARRFEFGEFKHYEFRVGIGETEFVTVEHPTSN
;
A
#
# COMPACT_ATOMS: atom_id res chain seq x y z
N MET A 1 15.69 50.97 5.72
CA MET A 1 14.60 49.97 5.56
C MET A 1 15.05 48.94 4.53
N PRO A 2 15.38 47.70 4.93
CA PRO A 2 16.03 46.76 4.02
C PRO A 2 15.02 46.21 3.02
N LYS A 3 15.06 46.72 1.79
CA LYS A 3 14.26 46.28 0.63
C LYS A 3 14.71 44.90 0.07
N GLY A 4 15.48 44.12 0.84
CA GLY A 4 16.08 42.86 0.40
C GLY A 4 15.47 41.61 1.03
N THR A 5 14.69 41.72 2.10
CA THR A 5 14.17 40.57 2.85
C THR A 5 13.03 39.84 2.13
N GLY A 6 12.20 40.55 1.36
CA GLY A 6 11.12 39.93 0.58
C GLY A 6 11.62 39.02 -0.55
N LEU A 7 12.75 39.37 -1.16
CA LEU A 7 13.33 38.61 -2.27
C LEU A 7 13.99 37.31 -1.76
N VAL A 8 14.64 37.38 -0.60
CA VAL A 8 15.21 36.22 0.08
C VAL A 8 14.11 35.27 0.59
N ALA A 9 13.04 35.81 1.18
CA ALA A 9 11.91 35.00 1.63
C ALA A 9 11.20 34.28 0.45
N GLY A 10 11.05 34.95 -0.69
CA GLY A 10 10.50 34.36 -1.91
C GLY A 10 11.36 33.24 -2.48
N MET A 11 12.69 33.40 -2.50
CA MET A 11 13.61 32.35 -2.95
C MET A 11 13.58 31.11 -2.06
N VAL A 12 13.50 31.30 -0.74
CA VAL A 12 13.42 30.17 0.21
C VAL A 12 12.10 29.42 0.04
N ALA A 13 10.96 30.13 -0.08
CA ALA A 13 9.66 29.51 -0.31
C ALA A 13 9.62 28.73 -1.63
N PHE A 14 10.19 29.29 -2.70
CA PHE A 14 10.28 28.61 -3.99
C PHE A 14 11.17 27.36 -3.94
N ALA A 15 12.30 27.41 -3.24
CA ALA A 15 13.17 26.25 -3.06
C ALA A 15 12.49 25.13 -2.28
N VAL A 16 11.73 25.45 -1.21
CA VAL A 16 10.95 24.48 -0.44
C VAL A 16 9.84 23.88 -1.30
N PHE A 17 9.14 24.68 -2.09
CA PHE A 17 8.12 24.21 -3.02
C PHE A 17 8.69 23.28 -4.09
N MET A 18 9.82 23.64 -4.71
CA MET A 18 10.52 22.79 -5.67
C MET A 18 11.01 21.49 -5.02
N ALA A 19 11.54 21.53 -3.80
CA ALA A 19 11.92 20.33 -3.06
C ALA A 19 10.71 19.44 -2.77
N ALA A 20 9.54 20.01 -2.45
CA ALA A 20 8.30 19.27 -2.28
C ALA A 20 7.81 18.62 -3.59
N LEU A 21 7.92 19.32 -4.72
CA LEU A 21 7.61 18.76 -6.05
C LEU A 21 8.58 17.66 -6.46
N VAL A 22 9.88 17.82 -6.18
CA VAL A 22 10.88 16.77 -6.44
C VAL A 22 10.66 15.58 -5.52
N ALA A 23 10.36 15.79 -4.24
CA ALA A 23 9.96 14.72 -3.33
C ALA A 23 8.69 14.03 -3.86
N TRP A 24 7.67 14.78 -4.27
CA TRP A 24 6.46 14.22 -4.86
C TRP A 24 6.70 13.53 -6.20
N ALA A 25 7.70 13.93 -6.99
CA ALA A 25 8.08 13.23 -8.22
C ALA A 25 8.95 11.98 -7.95
N ILE A 26 9.79 11.99 -6.93
CA ILE A 26 10.60 10.83 -6.53
C ILE A 26 9.73 9.79 -5.80
N PHE A 27 8.80 10.24 -4.95
CA PHE A 27 7.89 9.37 -4.20
C PHE A 27 6.57 9.08 -4.95
N GLY A 28 6.10 10.00 -5.80
CA GLY A 28 4.87 9.86 -6.59
C GLY A 28 5.10 9.48 -8.06
N GLY A 29 6.30 9.66 -8.62
CA GLY A 29 6.69 9.15 -9.96
C GLY A 29 7.00 7.64 -9.99
N ILE A 30 6.98 6.98 -8.83
CA ILE A 30 6.94 5.51 -8.72
C ILE A 30 5.51 4.99 -8.99
N ALA A 31 4.51 5.87 -9.16
CA ALA A 31 3.18 5.52 -9.67
C ALA A 31 3.17 5.13 -11.17
N GLY A 32 4.22 4.48 -11.66
CA GLY A 32 4.17 3.71 -12.89
C GLY A 32 3.33 2.47 -12.63
N LYS A 33 2.00 2.57 -12.78
CA LYS A 33 1.04 1.44 -12.72
C LYS A 33 1.48 0.44 -11.64
N GLU A 34 1.68 0.91 -10.40
CA GLU A 34 2.18 0.07 -9.31
C GLU A 34 1.25 -1.13 -9.22
N ARG A 35 1.78 -2.31 -9.57
CA ARG A 35 1.07 -3.57 -9.43
C ARG A 35 0.87 -3.73 -7.94
N GLY A 36 -0.31 -3.37 -7.47
CA GLY A 36 -0.65 -3.33 -6.06
C GLY A 36 -1.44 -4.57 -5.68
N LEU A 37 -1.12 -5.14 -4.53
CA LEU A 37 -2.01 -6.10 -3.88
C LEU A 37 -3.00 -5.30 -3.06
N VAL A 38 -4.27 -5.37 -3.44
CA VAL A 38 -5.33 -4.62 -2.77
C VAL A 38 -6.01 -5.54 -1.77
N PHE A 39 -5.92 -5.21 -0.49
CA PHE A 39 -6.67 -5.87 0.57
C PHE A 39 -7.91 -5.06 0.90
N LYS A 40 -9.06 -5.71 0.92
CA LYS A 40 -10.31 -5.10 1.33
C LYS A 40 -10.93 -5.90 2.46
N ASN A 41 -11.16 -5.25 3.59
CA ASN A 41 -11.88 -5.86 4.70
C ASN A 41 -13.38 -5.82 4.40
N LEU A 42 -13.99 -6.95 4.08
CA LEU A 42 -15.43 -7.04 3.83
C LEU A 42 -16.22 -7.34 5.10
N THR A 43 -15.54 -7.56 6.23
CA THR A 43 -16.18 -7.86 7.52
C THR A 43 -16.71 -6.60 8.21
N THR A 44 -17.48 -6.83 9.26
CA THR A 44 -17.98 -5.79 10.16
C THR A 44 -16.98 -5.39 11.27
N SER A 45 -15.88 -6.14 11.40
CA SER A 45 -14.89 -5.98 12.47
C SER A 45 -13.53 -5.56 11.93
N GLU A 46 -12.69 -4.97 12.78
CA GLU A 46 -11.29 -4.70 12.40
C GLU A 46 -10.49 -6.00 12.31
N VAL A 47 -9.60 -6.08 11.33
CA VAL A 47 -8.65 -7.18 11.17
C VAL A 47 -7.22 -6.63 11.11
N VAL A 48 -6.24 -7.46 11.42
CA VAL A 48 -4.83 -7.09 11.35
C VAL A 48 -4.14 -7.92 10.28
N LEU A 49 -3.63 -7.26 9.25
CA LEU A 49 -2.75 -7.86 8.26
C LEU A 49 -1.35 -7.96 8.85
N ARG A 50 -0.78 -9.16 8.93
CA ARG A 50 0.60 -9.40 9.35
C ARG A 50 1.38 -10.05 8.23
N PHE A 51 2.61 -9.60 8.05
CA PHE A 51 3.53 -10.10 7.03
C PHE A 51 4.70 -10.84 7.69
N ASP A 52 5.40 -11.68 6.91
CA ASP A 52 6.57 -12.44 7.37
C ASP A 52 7.72 -11.56 7.90
N ASP A 53 7.79 -10.30 7.46
CA ASP A 53 8.79 -9.33 7.93
C ASP A 53 8.44 -8.70 9.30
N GLY A 54 7.35 -9.16 9.92
CA GLY A 54 6.88 -8.68 11.21
C GLY A 54 6.09 -7.38 11.15
N ARG A 55 5.94 -6.76 9.97
CA ARG A 55 5.01 -5.63 9.81
C ARG A 55 3.59 -6.11 10.11
N ALA A 56 2.83 -5.24 10.76
CA ALA A 56 1.42 -5.43 10.98
C ALA A 56 0.69 -4.16 10.56
N THR A 57 -0.43 -4.29 9.88
CA THR A 57 -1.28 -3.17 9.51
C THR A 57 -2.73 -3.46 9.87
N PRO A 58 -3.34 -2.66 10.76
CA PRO A 58 -4.76 -2.79 11.03
C PRO A 58 -5.55 -2.31 9.82
N LEU A 59 -6.62 -3.04 9.51
CA LEU A 59 -7.55 -2.76 8.43
C LEU A 59 -8.96 -2.70 9.02
N GLY A 60 -9.47 -1.48 9.14
CA GLY A 60 -10.81 -1.23 9.68
C GLY A 60 -11.92 -1.86 8.83
N PRO A 61 -13.16 -1.91 9.35
CA PRO A 61 -14.31 -2.45 8.63
C PRO A 61 -14.52 -1.72 7.30
N GLN A 62 -14.75 -2.46 6.20
CA GLN A 62 -14.94 -1.92 4.85
C GLN A 62 -13.75 -1.10 4.31
N ALA A 63 -12.62 -1.07 5.02
CA ALA A 63 -11.44 -0.35 4.59
C ALA A 63 -10.71 -1.12 3.49
N GLU A 64 -10.08 -0.36 2.60
CA GLU A 64 -9.25 -0.87 1.53
C GLU A 64 -7.83 -0.36 1.70
N GLN A 65 -6.87 -1.24 1.51
CA GLN A 65 -5.46 -0.92 1.56
C GLN A 65 -4.73 -1.54 0.38
N THR A 66 -4.06 -0.70 -0.39
CA THR A 66 -3.18 -1.13 -1.47
C THR A 66 -1.75 -1.21 -0.96
N LEU A 67 -1.12 -2.35 -1.17
CA LEU A 67 0.29 -2.55 -0.88
C LEU A 67 1.08 -2.60 -2.19
N PRO A 68 2.16 -1.80 -2.30
CA PRO A 68 3.04 -1.89 -3.45
C PRO A 68 3.78 -3.23 -3.45
N VAL A 69 3.73 -3.96 -4.56
CA VAL A 69 4.38 -5.27 -4.74
C VAL A 69 5.76 -5.05 -5.35
N LYS A 70 6.83 -5.38 -4.61
CA LYS A 70 8.20 -5.42 -5.15
C LYS A 70 8.69 -6.86 -5.28
N PRO A 71 9.38 -7.24 -6.39
CA PRO A 71 9.88 -8.61 -6.56
C PRO A 71 10.73 -9.11 -5.40
N SER A 72 11.53 -8.22 -4.79
CA SER A 72 12.41 -8.53 -3.66
C SER A 72 11.68 -8.87 -2.35
N GLN A 73 10.38 -8.61 -2.26
CA GLN A 73 9.56 -8.89 -1.08
C GLN A 73 8.96 -10.31 -1.11
N PHE A 74 9.08 -11.02 -2.23
CA PHE A 74 8.49 -12.34 -2.42
C PHE A 74 9.55 -13.45 -2.39
N PRO A 75 9.19 -14.68 -2.00
CA PRO A 75 7.85 -15.10 -1.55
C PRO A 75 7.45 -14.47 -0.21
N GLN A 76 6.17 -14.14 -0.05
CA GLN A 76 5.63 -13.53 1.16
C GLN A 76 4.32 -14.17 1.58
N SER A 77 4.20 -14.44 2.86
CA SER A 77 2.97 -14.88 3.50
C SER A 77 2.25 -13.70 4.14
N PHE A 78 0.94 -13.68 3.94
CA PHE A 78 0.02 -12.70 4.46
C PHE A 78 -0.90 -13.41 5.43
N HIS A 79 -0.85 -13.01 6.68
CA HIS A 79 -1.65 -13.54 7.76
C HIS A 79 -2.70 -12.50 8.10
N VAL A 80 -3.95 -12.90 8.11
CA VAL A 80 -5.06 -12.07 8.56
C VAL A 80 -5.42 -12.55 9.96
N LEU A 81 -5.25 -11.65 10.92
CA LEU A 81 -5.53 -11.90 12.32
C LEU A 81 -6.77 -11.10 12.74
N ASP A 82 -7.51 -11.60 13.72
CA ASP A 82 -8.48 -10.76 14.43
C ASP A 82 -7.76 -9.78 15.38
N THR A 83 -8.52 -8.90 16.02
CA THR A 83 -8.00 -7.95 17.03
C THR A 83 -7.49 -8.62 18.30
N SER A 84 -7.84 -9.89 18.53
CA SER A 84 -7.34 -10.71 19.64
C SER A 84 -6.03 -11.43 19.31
N GLY A 85 -5.56 -11.32 18.06
CA GLY A 85 -4.36 -11.97 17.56
C GLY A 85 -4.55 -13.41 17.07
N ASN A 86 -5.79 -13.89 16.99
CA ASN A 86 -6.09 -15.20 16.42
C ASN A 86 -5.97 -15.15 14.90
N GLU A 87 -5.32 -16.15 14.31
CA GLU A 87 -5.23 -16.26 12.87
C GLU A 87 -6.57 -16.69 12.30
N LEU A 88 -7.18 -15.80 11.52
CA LEU A 88 -8.38 -16.11 10.75
C LEU A 88 -7.97 -16.86 9.49
N TYR A 89 -6.94 -16.36 8.81
CA TYR A 89 -6.45 -16.97 7.58
C TYR A 89 -4.99 -16.63 7.29
N ALA A 90 -4.34 -17.47 6.48
CA ALA A 90 -3.01 -17.21 5.94
C ALA A 90 -2.93 -17.60 4.46
N ARG A 91 -2.25 -16.79 3.65
CA ARG A 91 -1.94 -17.12 2.25
C ARG A 91 -0.53 -16.67 1.90
N ARG A 92 0.23 -17.59 1.31
CA ARG A 92 1.51 -17.30 0.68
C ARG A 92 1.30 -16.97 -0.78
N PHE A 93 1.96 -15.93 -1.24
CA PHE A 93 2.00 -15.57 -2.65
C PHE A 93 3.41 -15.64 -3.20
N GLU A 94 3.49 -15.96 -4.48
CA GLU A 94 4.73 -16.02 -5.24
C GLU A 94 4.77 -14.86 -6.24
N PHE A 95 5.95 -14.29 -6.51
CA PHE A 95 6.05 -13.13 -7.42
C PHE A 95 5.53 -13.44 -8.84
N GLY A 96 5.64 -14.69 -9.28
CA GLY A 96 5.14 -15.15 -10.57
C GLY A 96 3.64 -14.93 -10.77
N GLU A 97 2.86 -14.95 -9.68
CA GLU A 97 1.41 -14.76 -9.71
C GLU A 97 1.05 -13.30 -10.08
N PHE A 98 1.74 -12.32 -9.46
CA PHE A 98 1.55 -10.88 -9.69
C PHE A 98 2.07 -10.38 -11.05
N LYS A 99 2.68 -11.26 -11.85
CA LYS A 99 3.25 -10.87 -13.14
C LYS A 99 2.17 -10.62 -14.21
N HIS A 100 0.98 -11.18 -14.04
CA HIS A 100 -0.09 -11.18 -15.03
C HIS A 100 -1.40 -10.57 -14.54
N TYR A 101 -1.58 -10.43 -13.22
CA TYR A 101 -2.86 -10.04 -12.62
C TYR A 101 -2.68 -8.97 -11.54
N GLU A 102 -3.65 -8.07 -11.45
CA GLU A 102 -3.91 -7.31 -10.22
C GLU A 102 -4.75 -8.20 -9.31
N PHE A 103 -4.27 -8.41 -8.08
CA PHE A 103 -4.94 -9.24 -7.10
C PHE A 103 -5.69 -8.34 -6.13
N ARG A 104 -6.99 -8.58 -6.02
CA ARG A 104 -7.84 -7.99 -5.00
C ARG A 104 -8.25 -9.09 -4.04
N VAL A 105 -7.88 -8.95 -2.78
CA VAL A 105 -8.19 -9.91 -1.72
C VAL A 105 -9.25 -9.29 -0.83
N GLY A 106 -10.48 -9.76 -0.98
CA GLY A 106 -11.58 -9.52 -0.06
C GLY A 106 -11.50 -10.46 1.14
N ILE A 107 -11.52 -9.89 2.34
CA ILE A 107 -11.50 -10.61 3.61
C ILE A 107 -12.93 -10.66 4.12
N GLY A 108 -13.62 -11.78 3.90
CA GLY A 108 -14.98 -12.02 4.39
C GLY A 108 -14.98 -12.64 5.79
N GLU A 109 -16.16 -12.76 6.39
CA GLU A 109 -16.30 -13.36 7.73
C GLU A 109 -16.01 -14.87 7.72
N THR A 110 -16.20 -15.53 6.58
CA THR A 110 -16.07 -16.98 6.42
C THR A 110 -15.17 -17.43 5.28
N GLU A 111 -14.69 -16.51 4.43
CA GLU A 111 -13.85 -16.87 3.28
C GLU A 111 -13.00 -15.69 2.77
N PHE A 112 -11.94 -16.05 2.02
CA PHE A 112 -11.21 -15.11 1.18
C PHE A 112 -11.81 -15.07 -0.23
N VAL A 113 -12.15 -13.88 -0.70
CA VAL A 113 -12.53 -13.66 -2.09
C VAL A 113 -11.32 -13.08 -2.81
N THR A 114 -10.67 -13.87 -3.65
CA THR A 114 -9.59 -13.36 -4.52
C THR A 114 -10.15 -13.08 -5.90
N VAL A 115 -10.08 -11.83 -6.33
CA VAL A 115 -10.46 -11.44 -7.69
C VAL A 115 -9.19 -11.10 -8.46
N GLU A 116 -8.97 -11.83 -9.54
CA GLU A 116 -7.86 -11.64 -10.46
C GLU A 116 -8.33 -10.79 -11.63
N HIS A 117 -7.81 -9.58 -11.73
CA HIS A 117 -8.04 -8.74 -12.90
C HIS A 117 -6.84 -8.87 -13.83
N PRO A 118 -7.03 -9.30 -15.10
CA PRO A 118 -5.93 -9.33 -16.05
C PRO A 118 -5.39 -7.92 -16.21
N THR A 119 -4.08 -7.77 -16.02
CA THR A 119 -3.43 -6.48 -16.27
C THR A 119 -3.55 -6.17 -17.75
N SER A 120 -4.28 -5.11 -18.11
CA SER A 120 -4.33 -4.64 -19.50
C SER A 120 -2.92 -4.23 -19.92
N ASN A 121 -2.36 -4.95 -20.89
CA ASN A 121 -1.12 -4.55 -21.58
C ASN A 121 -1.38 -3.30 -22.41
#